data_AF-A0A4U0NTX2-F1
#
_entry.id   AF-A0A4U0NTX2-F1
#
_cell.length_a   1.000
_cell.length_b   1.000
_cell.length_c   1.000
_cell.angle_alpha   90.00
_cell.angle_beta   90.00
_cell.angle_gamma   90.00
#
_symmetry.space_group_name_H-M   'P 1'
#
loop_
_entity.id
_entity.type
_entity.pdbx_description
1 polymer ?
#
loop_
_entity_poly.entity_id
_entity_poly.type
_entity_poly.pdbx_seq_one_letter_code
_entity_poly.pdbx_strand_id
1 'polypeptide(L)'
;MWALFIHPDFDKQGIGRQLLDVMINWYFSKTKETVWLGAAPGTRAEAFYRKAGWKEIGMHGKGEIKFDMIYNDWFKSPSNH
;
A
#
# COMPACT_ATOMS: atom_id res chain seq x y z
N MET A 1 -5.94 7.18 5.11
CA MET A 1 -6.28 6.16 6.11
C MET A 1 -7.07 5.04 5.45
N TRP A 2 -6.36 3.94 5.17
CA TRP A 2 -6.93 2.66 4.75
C TRP A 2 -6.11 1.57 5.44
N ALA A 3 -6.76 0.52 5.91
CA ALA A 3 -6.11 -0.63 6.53
C ALA A 3 -6.65 -1.90 5.86
N LEU A 4 -5.74 -2.71 5.30
CA LEU A 4 -6.07 -3.99 4.71
C LEU A 4 -5.70 -5.09 5.71
N PHE A 5 -6.68 -5.93 6.05
CA PHE A 5 -6.49 -7.07 6.93
C PHE A 5 -6.77 -8.35 6.15
N ILE A 6 -5.83 -9.29 6.19
CA ILE A 6 -5.99 -10.64 5.65
C ILE A 6 -6.02 -11.59 6.84
N HIS A 7 -6.94 -12.54 6.80
CA HIS A 7 -6.98 -13.60 7.81
C HIS A 7 -5.69 -14.44 7.73
N PRO A 8 -5.04 -14.78 8.87
CA PRO A 8 -3.73 -15.44 8.89
C PRO A 8 -3.62 -16.69 8.01
N ASP A 9 -4.69 -17.48 7.92
CA ASP A 9 -4.74 -18.70 7.10
C ASP A 9 -4.58 -18.45 5.59
N PHE A 10 -4.89 -17.24 5.13
CA PHE A 10 -4.80 -16.80 3.73
C PHE A 10 -3.57 -15.92 3.45
N ASP A 11 -2.73 -15.76 4.46
CA ASP A 11 -1.53 -14.96 4.40
C ASP A 11 -0.42 -15.67 3.59
N LYS A 12 0.47 -14.90 2.96
CA LYS A 12 1.53 -15.37 2.05
C LYS A 12 1.06 -16.09 0.79
N GLN A 13 -0.25 -16.13 0.52
CA GLN A 13 -0.82 -16.69 -0.71
C GLN A 13 -0.99 -15.66 -1.84
N GLY A 14 -0.45 -14.44 -1.68
CA GLY A 14 -0.56 -13.35 -2.66
C GLY A 14 -1.88 -12.58 -2.63
N ILE A 15 -2.88 -13.03 -1.87
CA ILE A 15 -4.21 -12.40 -1.76
C ILE A 15 -4.13 -10.95 -1.29
N GLY A 16 -3.31 -10.68 -0.27
CA GLY A 16 -3.09 -9.31 0.21
C GLY A 16 -2.58 -8.36 -0.87
N ARG A 17 -1.72 -8.85 -1.77
CA ARG A 17 -1.23 -8.04 -2.90
C ARG A 17 -2.31 -7.79 -3.93
N GLN A 18 -3.06 -8.83 -4.30
CA GLN A 18 -4.16 -8.70 -5.26
C GLN A 18 -5.23 -7.71 -4.78
N LEU A 19 -5.63 -7.78 -3.50
CA LEU A 19 -6.60 -6.84 -2.94
C LEU A 19 -6.06 -5.41 -2.93
N LEU A 20 -4.78 -5.23 -2.57
CA LEU A 20 -4.12 -3.92 -2.62
C LEU A 20 -4.11 -3.36 -4.04
N ASP A 21 -3.75 -4.18 -5.03
CA ASP A 21 -3.70 -3.77 -6.44
C ASP A 21 -5.09 -3.40 -6.97
N VAL A 22 -6.13 -4.20 -6.67
CA VAL A 22 -7.52 -3.89 -7.04
C VAL A 22 -7.97 -2.57 -6.44
N MET A 23 -7.71 -2.35 -5.16
CA MET A 23 -8.09 -1.12 -4.46
C MET A 23 -7.38 0.10 -5.07
N ILE A 24 -6.07 0.01 -5.32
CA ILE A 24 -5.27 1.12 -5.84
C ILE A 24 -5.61 1.43 -7.30
N ASN A 25 -5.83 0.40 -8.11
CA ASN A 25 -6.28 0.56 -9.50
C ASN A 25 -7.65 1.25 -9.54
N TRP A 26 -8.58 0.83 -8.69
CA TRP A 26 -9.88 1.48 -8.58
C TRP A 26 -9.74 2.94 -8.14
N TYR A 27 -8.96 3.22 -7.10
CA TYR A 27 -8.75 4.58 -6.59
C TYR A 27 -8.20 5.53 -7.67
N PHE A 28 -7.12 5.13 -8.35
CA PHE A 28 -6.50 5.95 -9.41
C PHE A 28 -7.28 5.97 -10.72
N SER A 29 -8.22 5.05 -10.92
CA SER A 29 -9.21 5.17 -12.01
C SER A 29 -10.20 6.30 -11.78
N LYS A 30 -10.38 6.75 -10.53
CA LYS A 30 -11.33 7.79 -10.13
C LYS A 30 -10.67 9.12 -9.82
N THR A 31 -9.44 9.11 -9.32
CA THR A 31 -8.72 10.32 -8.89
C THR A 31 -7.24 10.27 -9.27
N LYS A 32 -6.56 11.41 -9.20
CA LYS A 32 -5.09 11.49 -9.28
C LYS A 32 -4.45 11.96 -7.97
N GLU A 33 -5.23 11.96 -6.90
CA GLU A 33 -4.79 12.44 -5.59
C GLU A 33 -3.84 11.44 -4.94
N THR A 34 -2.91 11.93 -4.12
CA THR A 34 -1.97 11.06 -3.40
C THR A 34 -2.71 10.27 -2.33
N VAL A 35 -2.58 8.94 -2.36
CA VAL A 35 -3.10 8.07 -1.30
C VAL A 35 -2.00 7.79 -0.28
N TRP A 36 -2.39 7.70 1.00
CA TRP A 36 -1.46 7.40 2.08
C TRP A 36 -2.05 6.42 3.09
N LEU A 37 -1.14 5.67 3.73
CA LEU A 37 -1.43 4.70 4.78
C LEU A 37 -0.34 4.72 5.87
N GLY A 38 -0.65 4.09 7.00
CA GLY A 38 0.28 3.92 8.12
C GLY A 38 0.56 2.44 8.37
N ALA A 39 1.77 2.13 8.85
CA ALA A 39 2.12 0.80 9.36
C ALA A 39 3.03 0.93 10.59
N ALA A 40 2.84 0.06 11.57
CA ALA A 40 3.76 0.01 12.70
C ALA A 40 5.16 -0.49 12.25
N PRO A 41 6.26 0.10 12.76
CA PRO A 41 7.62 -0.34 12.47
C PRO A 41 7.85 -1.81 12.84
N GLY A 42 8.67 -2.51 12.04
CA GLY A 42 9.04 -3.91 12.26
C GLY A 42 7.92 -4.91 11.99
N THR A 43 6.77 -4.46 11.48
CA THR A 43 5.66 -5.35 11.15
C THR A 43 5.74 -5.90 9.74
N ARG A 44 4.96 -6.95 9.51
CA ARG A 44 4.80 -7.53 8.17
C ARG A 44 4.15 -6.55 7.19
N ALA A 45 3.30 -5.64 7.69
CA ALA A 45 2.69 -4.59 6.89
C ALA A 45 3.74 -3.63 6.33
N GLU A 46 4.72 -3.21 7.14
CA GLU A 46 5.84 -2.37 6.67
C GLU A 46 6.57 -3.04 5.49
N ALA A 47 7.04 -4.27 5.69
CA ALA A 47 7.76 -5.00 4.64
C ALA A 47 6.90 -5.25 3.39
N PHE A 48 5.59 -5.46 3.58
CA PHE A 48 4.63 -5.62 2.50
C PHE A 48 4.48 -4.34 1.67
N TYR A 49 4.27 -3.17 2.29
CA TYR A 49 4.12 -1.92 1.57
C TYR A 49 5.39 -1.49 0.83
N ARG A 50 6.56 -1.66 1.44
CA ARG A 50 7.86 -1.44 0.75
C ARG A 50 7.99 -2.30 -0.51
N LYS A 51 7.66 -3.59 -0.41
CA LYS A 51 7.65 -4.52 -1.56
C LYS A 51 6.56 -4.21 -2.58
N ALA A 52 5.50 -3.51 -2.16
CA ALA A 52 4.43 -3.06 -3.03
C ALA A 52 4.71 -1.73 -3.74
N GLY A 53 5.92 -1.19 -3.62
CA GLY A 53 6.32 0.03 -4.32
C GLY A 53 5.80 1.30 -3.67
N TRP A 54 5.32 1.20 -2.43
CA TRP A 54 4.94 2.38 -1.65
C TRP A 54 6.18 3.10 -1.15
N LYS A 55 6.12 4.43 -1.19
CA LYS A 55 7.22 5.27 -0.73
C LYS A 55 7.01 5.63 0.73
N GLU A 56 8.03 5.41 1.54
CA GLU A 56 8.06 5.91 2.91
C GLU A 56 8.30 7.42 2.89
N ILE A 57 7.45 8.17 3.60
CA ILE A 57 7.53 9.63 3.72
C ILE A 57 7.78 10.10 5.16
N GLY A 58 8.20 9.18 6.03
CA GLY A 58 8.57 9.43 7.41
C GLY A 58 7.58 8.84 8.40
N MET A 59 7.61 9.36 9.63
CA MET A 59 6.78 8.88 10.74
C MET A 59 5.54 9.74 10.91
N HIS A 60 4.45 9.15 11.36
CA HIS A 60 3.20 9.84 11.67
C HIS A 60 2.62 9.40 13.02
N GLY A 61 2.10 10.37 13.79
CA GLY A 61 1.40 10.12 15.05
C GLY A 61 2.23 9.34 16.08
N LYS A 62 1.65 8.28 16.63
CA LYS A 62 2.19 7.45 17.73
C LYS A 62 3.34 6.52 17.32
N GLY A 63 4.16 6.92 16.34
CA GLY A 63 5.30 6.14 15.86
C GLY A 63 4.96 5.16 14.75
N GLU A 64 3.94 5.44 13.92
CA GLU A 64 3.69 4.66 12.70
C GLU A 64 4.54 5.20 11.55
N ILE A 65 5.01 4.32 10.67
CA ILE A 65 5.62 4.69 9.40
C ILE A 65 4.51 5.08 8.44
N LYS A 66 4.61 6.26 7.84
CA LYS A 66 3.70 6.75 6.83
C LYS A 66 4.23 6.41 5.45
N PHE A 67 3.37 5.82 4.64
CA PHE A 67 3.62 5.54 3.24
C PHE A 67 2.69 6.34 2.35
N ASP A 68 3.19 6.77 1.20
CA ASP A 68 2.37 7.35 0.14
C ASP A 68 2.57 6.65 -1.20
N MET A 69 1.58 6.85 -2.07
CA MET A 69 1.64 6.50 -3.47
C MET A 69 1.02 7.63 -4.27
N ILE A 70 1.79 8.16 -5.21
CA ILE A 70 1.33 9.18 -6.15
C ILE A 70 0.90 8.52 -7.47
N TYR A 71 -0.05 9.14 -8.16
CA TYR A 71 -0.58 8.64 -9.43
C TYR A 71 0.52 8.32 -10.45
N ASN A 72 1.56 9.17 -10.54
CA ASN A 72 2.64 8.98 -11.49
C ASN A 72 3.52 7.76 -11.21
N ASP A 73 3.70 7.39 -9.94
CA ASP A 73 4.49 6.22 -9.55
C ASP A 73 3.68 4.95 -9.80
N TRP A 74 2.38 4.98 -9.51
CA TRP A 74 1.46 3.92 -9.89
C TRP A 74 1.41 3.74 -11.42
N PHE A 75 1.23 4.81 -12.19
CA PHE A 75 1.12 4.73 -13.66
C PHE A 75 2.36 4.13 -14.34
N LYS A 76 3.54 4.29 -13.74
CA LYS A 76 4.81 3.73 -14.24
C LYS A 76 5.03 2.27 -13.80
N SER A 77 4.23 1.75 -12.88
CA SER A 77 4.40 0.39 -12.38
C SER A 77 4.09 -0.63 -13.50
N PRO A 78 4.96 -1.63 -13.74
CA PRO A 78 4.75 -2.65 -14.77
C PRO A 78 3.51 -3.53 -14.53
N SER A 79 2.87 -3.42 -13.36
CA SER A 79 1.60 -4.10 -13.04
C SER A 79 0.37 -3.49 -13.72
N ASN A 80 0.51 -2.35 -14.44
CA ASN A 80 -0.60 -1.61 -15.04
C ASN A 80 -0.63 -1.66 -16.59
N HIS A 81 0.18 -2.53 -17.20
CA HIS A 81 0.20 -2.78 -18.65
C HIS A 81 -0.14 -4.23 -18.98
#